data_AF-A0A6G1F2T9-F1
#
_entry.id   AF-A0A6G1F2T9-F1
#
_cell.length_a   1.000
_cell.length_b   1.000
_cell.length_c   1.000
_cell.angle_alpha   90.00
_cell.angle_beta   90.00
_cell.angle_gamma   90.00
#
_symmetry.space_group_name_H-M   'P 1'
#
loop_
_entity.id
_entity.type
_entity.pdbx_description
1 polymer ?
#
loop_
_entity_poly.entity_id
_entity_poly.type
_entity_poly.pdbx_seq_one_letter_code
_entity_poly.pdbx_strand_id
1 'polypeptide(L)'
;MVATQAYMLGNKALAKELSMKGQLYNLQMKAAHEKAREAIYLQRNPFSSEQGQDRLIDLHRLQVSEAIHAAKAELALMMSATRSAGEGTNHGLRWNRPPRQGLSRGIVADRR
;
A
#
# COMPACT_ATOMS: atom_id res chain seq x y z
N MET A 1 17.02 28.20 -16.15
CA MET A 1 17.40 29.60 -16.46
C MET A 1 18.29 29.75 -17.69
N VAL A 2 19.15 28.77 -18.04
CA VAL A 2 20.12 28.91 -19.15
C VAL A 2 19.45 29.05 -20.53
N ALA A 3 18.41 28.26 -20.84
CA ALA A 3 17.68 28.36 -22.11
C ALA A 3 16.94 29.71 -22.28
N THR A 4 16.38 30.24 -21.19
CA THR A 4 15.69 31.54 -21.17
C THR A 4 16.65 32.69 -21.43
N GLN A 5 17.87 32.62 -20.89
CA GLN A 5 18.91 33.63 -21.14
C GLN A 5 19.36 33.61 -22.61
N ALA A 6 19.57 32.44 -23.20
CA ALA A 6 19.90 32.31 -24.63
C ALA A 6 18.77 32.85 -25.54
N TYR A 7 17.51 32.66 -25.14
CA TYR A 7 16.36 33.20 -25.85
C TYR A 7 16.32 34.74 -25.78
N MET A 8 16.55 35.32 -24.59
CA MET A 8 16.60 36.78 -24.40
C MET A 8 17.75 37.43 -25.17
N LEU A 9 18.88 36.74 -25.33
CA LEU A 9 20.01 37.16 -26.16
C LEU A 9 19.76 36.98 -27.67
N GLY A 10 18.58 36.54 -28.08
CA GLY A 10 18.20 36.36 -29.49
C GLY A 10 18.72 35.07 -30.13
N ASN A 11 19.49 34.25 -29.41
CA ASN A 11 20.04 33.00 -29.92
C ASN A 11 19.01 31.86 -29.78
N LYS A 12 18.04 31.85 -30.70
CA LYS A 12 16.90 30.90 -30.70
C LYS A 12 17.32 29.45 -30.88
N ALA A 13 18.37 29.18 -31.67
CA ALA A 13 18.88 27.83 -31.89
C ALA A 13 19.45 27.24 -30.60
N LEU A 14 20.32 28.00 -29.92
CA LEU A 14 20.90 27.61 -28.63
C LEU A 14 19.83 27.45 -27.55
N ALA A 15 18.84 28.35 -27.51
CA ALA A 15 17.73 28.25 -26.56
C ALA A 15 16.94 26.95 -26.74
N LYS A 16 16.68 26.54 -27.99
CA LYS A 16 15.95 25.30 -28.30
C LYS A 16 16.75 24.07 -27.88
N GLU A 17 18.04 24.03 -28.20
CA GLU A 17 18.93 22.93 -27.82
C GLU A 17 19.00 22.75 -26.30
N LEU A 18 19.24 23.85 -25.57
CA LEU A 18 19.30 23.84 -24.10
C LEU A 18 17.96 23.45 -23.47
N SER A 19 16.84 23.86 -24.07
CA SER A 19 15.50 23.47 -23.62
C SER A 19 15.28 21.95 -23.78
N MET A 20 15.60 21.40 -24.95
CA MET A 20 15.49 19.96 -25.22
C MET A 20 16.39 19.15 -24.27
N LYS A 21 17.62 19.60 -24.04
CA LYS A 21 18.55 18.97 -23.09
C LYS A 21 18.00 18.98 -21.66
N GLY A 22 17.41 20.10 -21.23
CA GLY A 22 16.74 20.21 -19.94
C GLY A 22 15.54 19.28 -19.79
N GLN A 23 14.73 19.14 -20.85
CA GLN A 23 13.59 18.21 -20.85
C GLN A 23 14.03 16.76 -20.76
N LEU A 24 15.07 16.37 -21.51
CA LEU A 24 15.63 15.03 -21.46
C LEU A 24 16.15 14.69 -20.06
N TYR A 25 16.90 15.61 -19.44
CA TYR A 25 17.39 15.43 -18.07
C TYR A 25 16.24 15.30 -17.06
N ASN A 26 15.21 16.13 -17.19
CA ASN A 26 14.02 16.03 -16.34
C ASN A 26 13.31 14.68 -16.47
N LEU A 27 13.23 14.13 -17.68
CA LEU A 27 12.66 12.80 -17.91
C LEU A 27 13.48 11.71 -17.23
N GLN A 28 14.81 11.75 -17.40
CA GLN A 28 15.73 10.81 -16.75
C GLN A 28 15.65 10.90 -15.22
N MET A 29 15.61 12.11 -14.66
CA MET A 29 15.45 12.31 -13.23
C MET A 29 14.12 11.76 -12.72
N LYS A 30 13.01 11.99 -13.41
CA LYS A 30 11.72 11.40 -13.05
C LYS A 30 11.78 9.88 -13.07
N ALA A 31 12.35 9.27 -14.10
CA ALA A 31 12.50 7.82 -14.19
C ALA A 31 13.39 7.24 -13.08
N ALA A 32 14.51 7.92 -12.76
CA ALA A 32 15.40 7.50 -11.68
C ALA A 32 14.71 7.61 -10.30
N HIS A 33 13.96 8.69 -10.07
CA HIS A 33 13.16 8.85 -8.86
C HIS A 33 12.09 7.76 -8.73
N GLU A 34 11.42 7.43 -9.83
CA GLU A 34 10.41 6.37 -9.86
C GLU A 34 11.02 5.02 -9.47
N LYS A 35 12.12 4.63 -10.12
CA LYS A 35 12.85 3.40 -9.79
C LYS A 35 13.35 3.38 -8.35
N ALA A 36 13.87 4.49 -7.84
CA ALA A 36 14.31 4.59 -6.45
C ALA A 36 13.14 4.43 -5.47
N ARG A 37 11.97 4.97 -5.81
CA ARG A 37 10.75 4.86 -5.01
C ARG A 37 10.25 3.42 -4.92
N GLU A 38 10.23 2.70 -6.04
CA GLU A 38 9.93 1.26 -6.07
C GLU A 38 10.91 0.46 -5.20
N ALA A 39 12.21 0.73 -5.30
CA ALA A 39 13.22 0.07 -4.47
C ALA A 39 13.02 0.34 -2.97
N ILE A 40 12.67 1.58 -2.58
CA ILE A 40 12.34 1.93 -1.20
C ILE A 40 11.09 1.19 -0.73
N TYR A 41 10.06 1.07 -1.57
CA TYR A 41 8.85 0.33 -1.25
C TYR A 41 9.16 -1.15 -0.96
N LEU A 42 9.95 -1.81 -1.81
CA LEU A 42 10.36 -3.21 -1.60
C LEU A 42 11.22 -3.40 -0.35
N GLN A 43 12.15 -2.47 -0.09
CA GLN A 43 12.99 -2.53 1.12
C GLN A 43 12.17 -2.40 2.41
N ARG A 44 11.13 -1.56 2.40
CA ARG A 44 10.27 -1.29 3.57
C ARG A 44 9.18 -2.32 3.77
N ASN A 45 8.82 -3.02 2.70
CA ASN A 45 7.87 -4.12 2.72
C ASN A 45 8.64 -5.41 2.41
N PRO A 46 9.55 -5.85 3.31
CA PRO A 46 10.13 -7.17 3.15
C PRO A 46 8.97 -8.17 3.11
N PHE A 47 8.97 -9.06 2.13
CA PHE A 47 8.01 -10.15 2.06
C PHE A 47 8.18 -11.01 3.31
N SER A 48 7.45 -10.71 4.38
CA SER A 48 7.33 -11.56 5.56
C SER A 48 6.52 -12.77 5.13
N SER A 49 7.24 -13.77 4.65
CA SER A 49 6.73 -15.10 4.28
C SER A 49 6.26 -15.91 5.50
N GLU A 50 6.14 -15.28 6.67
CA GLU A 50 5.66 -15.91 7.89
C GLU A 50 4.13 -15.90 7.86
N GLN A 51 3.56 -16.99 7.34
CA GLN A 51 2.13 -17.30 7.40
C GLN A 51 1.66 -17.23 8.87
N GLY A 52 1.09 -16.08 9.26
CA GLY A 52 0.48 -15.89 10.58
C GLY A 52 0.81 -14.58 11.31
N GLN A 53 1.74 -13.75 10.80
CA GLN A 53 1.98 -12.42 11.37
C GLN A 53 1.20 -11.33 10.61
N ASP A 54 0.77 -10.29 11.32
CA ASP A 54 0.11 -9.11 10.75
C ASP A 54 0.92 -8.58 9.56
N ARG A 55 0.40 -8.76 8.35
CA ARG A 55 1.00 -8.29 7.10
C ARG A 55 0.85 -6.78 7.01
N LEU A 56 1.70 -6.07 7.72
CA LEU A 56 1.79 -4.62 7.67
C LEU A 56 2.48 -4.19 6.37
N ILE A 57 1.78 -3.40 5.56
CA ILE A 57 2.32 -2.77 4.36
C ILE A 57 2.49 -1.26 4.58
N ASP A 58 3.69 -0.73 4.36
CA ASP A 58 3.98 0.70 4.36
C ASP A 58 3.58 1.31 3.01
N LEU A 59 2.55 2.15 3.03
CA LEU A 59 2.03 2.88 1.88
C LEU A 59 2.40 4.38 1.89
N HIS A 60 3.11 4.89 2.92
CA HIS A 60 3.24 6.33 3.17
C HIS A 60 3.86 7.15 2.03
N ARG A 61 4.70 6.53 1.19
CA ARG A 61 5.41 7.20 0.10
C ARG A 61 4.90 6.82 -1.29
N LEU A 62 3.76 6.14 -1.35
CA LEU A 62 3.10 5.81 -2.61
C LEU A 62 2.15 6.91 -3.04
N GLN A 63 1.98 7.11 -4.36
CA GLN A 63 0.88 7.93 -4.84
C GLN A 63 -0.45 7.20 -4.55
N VAL A 64 -1.54 7.97 -4.47
CA VAL A 64 -2.86 7.43 -4.08
C VAL A 64 -3.28 6.26 -4.95
N SER A 65 -3.10 6.35 -6.28
CA SER A 65 -3.44 5.28 -7.23
C SER A 65 -2.66 4.00 -6.96
N GLU A 66 -1.39 4.10 -6.58
CA GLU A 66 -0.50 2.98 -6.36
C GLU A 66 -0.72 2.36 -5.00
N ALA A 67 -0.98 3.18 -3.97
CA ALA A 67 -1.39 2.71 -2.65
C ALA A 67 -2.67 1.87 -2.75
N ILE A 68 -3.65 2.33 -3.54
CA ILE A 68 -4.88 1.58 -3.81
C ILE A 68 -4.58 0.25 -4.53
N HIS A 69 -3.74 0.27 -5.57
CA HIS A 69 -3.38 -0.96 -6.29
C HIS A 69 -2.63 -1.96 -5.40
N ALA A 70 -1.66 -1.49 -4.61
CA ALA A 70 -0.90 -2.31 -3.67
C ALA A 70 -1.81 -2.94 -2.60
N ALA A 71 -2.71 -2.14 -2.00
CA ALA A 71 -3.66 -2.64 -1.01
C ALA A 71 -4.61 -3.70 -1.59
N LYS A 72 -5.11 -3.49 -2.82
CA LYS A 72 -5.96 -4.47 -3.51
C LYS A 72 -5.23 -5.78 -3.78
N ALA A 73 -3.97 -5.70 -4.22
CA ALA A 73 -3.15 -6.89 -4.49
C ALA A 73 -2.92 -7.71 -3.21
N GLU A 74 -2.59 -7.07 -2.10
CA GLU A 74 -2.37 -7.76 -0.82
C GLU A 74 -3.65 -8.42 -0.29
N LEU A 75 -4.80 -7.72 -0.36
CA LEU A 75 -6.09 -8.31 0.00
C LEU A 75 -6.44 -9.52 -0.86
N ALA A 76 -6.15 -9.48 -2.16
CA ALA A 76 -6.37 -10.61 -3.05
C ALA A 76 -5.52 -11.84 -2.67
N LEU A 77 -4.25 -11.61 -2.28
CA LEU A 77 -3.37 -12.66 -1.78
C LEU A 77 -3.86 -13.25 -0.45
N MET A 78 -4.38 -12.42 0.46
CA MET A 78 -4.97 -12.90 1.72
C MET A 78 -6.21 -13.77 1.47
N MET A 79 -7.10 -13.33 0.57
CA MET A 79 -8.32 -14.07 0.22
C MET A 79 -8.04 -15.38 -0.52
N SER A 80 -6.98 -15.44 -1.33
CA SER A 80 -6.59 -16.68 -1.99
C SER A 80 -5.95 -17.66 -1.00
N ALA A 81 -5.12 -17.18 -0.08
CA ALA A 81 -4.50 -17.99 0.97
C ALA A 81 -5.54 -18.62 1.92
N THR A 82 -6.59 -17.88 2.30
CA THR A 82 -7.69 -18.43 3.11
C THR A 82 -8.53 -19.45 2.34
N ARG A 83 -8.70 -19.28 1.03
CA ARG A 83 -9.42 -20.24 0.18
C ARG A 83 -8.62 -21.52 -0.06
N SER A 84 -7.29 -21.44 -0.20
CA SER A 84 -6.41 -22.60 -0.37
C SER A 84 -6.18 -23.38 0.93
N ALA A 85 -6.31 -22.73 2.09
CA ALA A 85 -6.16 -23.38 3.40
C ALA A 85 -7.34 -24.30 3.79
N GLY A 86 -8.39 -24.37 2.98
CA GLY A 86 -9.36 -25.47 3.01
C GLY A 86 -9.95 -25.80 4.38
N GLU A 87 -10.36 -24.84 5.21
CA GLU A 87 -11.18 -25.15 6.38
C GLU A 87 -11.98 -23.94 6.86
N GLY A 88 -13.28 -24.18 7.06
CA GLY A 88 -14.23 -23.15 7.46
C GLY A 88 -13.96 -22.67 8.88
N THR A 89 -13.57 -21.42 9.03
CA THR A 89 -13.89 -20.67 10.23
C THR A 89 -14.82 -19.53 9.87
N ASN A 90 -16.10 -19.73 10.19
CA ASN A 90 -17.12 -18.71 10.38
C ASN A 90 -16.59 -17.62 11.34
N HIS A 91 -15.78 -16.68 10.84
CA HIS A 91 -15.37 -15.48 11.58
C HIS A 91 -16.34 -14.31 11.32
N GLY A 92 -17.44 -14.56 10.60
CA GLY A 92 -18.47 -13.58 10.25
C GLY A 92 -19.48 -13.23 11.35
N LEU A 93 -19.32 -13.69 12.60
CA LEU A 93 -20.33 -13.50 13.65
C LEU A 93 -19.79 -12.94 14.98
N ARG A 94 -18.63 -12.26 14.99
CA ARG A 94 -18.10 -11.68 16.24
C ARG A 94 -18.63 -10.28 16.58
N TRP A 95 -19.23 -9.56 15.63
CA TRP A 95 -19.59 -8.15 15.83
C TRP A 95 -21.01 -7.86 16.33
N ASN A 96 -21.90 -8.86 16.42
CA ASN A 96 -23.28 -8.66 16.87
C ASN A 96 -23.69 -9.62 18.01
N ARG A 97 -23.05 -9.51 19.18
CA ARG A 97 -23.57 -10.16 20.41
C ARG A 97 -24.16 -9.09 21.33
N PRO A 98 -25.49 -9.03 21.54
CA PRO A 98 -26.05 -8.15 22.56
C PRO A 98 -25.58 -8.60 23.96
N PRO A 99 -25.51 -7.67 24.93
CA PRO A 99 -25.02 -7.99 26.27
C PRO A 99 -25.89 -9.07 26.92
N ARG A 100 -25.24 -10.13 27.41
CA ARG A 100 -25.89 -11.19 28.20
C ARG A 100 -26.52 -10.56 29.44
N GLN A 101 -27.84 -10.50 29.47
CA GLN A 101 -28.57 -10.21 30.70
C GLN A 101 -28.46 -11.41 31.66
N GLY A 102 -27.99 -11.14 32.88
CA GLY A 102 -28.45 -11.79 34.11
C GLY A 102 -28.20 -13.29 34.26
N LEU A 103 -27.05 -13.64 34.83
CA LEU A 103 -26.83 -14.89 35.52
C LEU A 103 -27.72 -14.93 36.79
N SER A 104 -28.93 -15.50 36.69
CA SER A 104 -29.73 -15.82 37.89
C SER A 104 -29.34 -17.20 38.40
N ARG A 105 -28.50 -17.20 39.44
CA ARG A 105 -28.29 -18.36 40.32
C ARG A 105 -29.57 -18.62 41.09
N GLY A 106 -30.08 -19.85 41.06
CA GLY A 106 -31.31 -20.22 41.75
C GLY A 106 -31.39 -21.72 42.04
N ILE A 107 -30.69 -22.12 43.11
CA ILE A 107 -31.04 -23.18 44.07
C ILE A 107 -31.15 -24.64 43.57
N VAL A 108 -30.15 -25.42 43.96
CA VAL A 108 -30.22 -26.88 44.12
C VAL A 108 -31.25 -27.18 45.22
N ALA A 109 -32.27 -27.98 44.89
CA ALA A 109 -33.11 -28.62 45.89
C ALA A 109 -32.94 -30.14 45.76
N ASP A 110 -32.06 -30.66 46.61
CA ASP A 110 -32.03 -32.04 47.06
C ASP A 110 -33.24 -32.28 47.98
N ARG A 111 -34.06 -33.30 47.69
CA ARG A 111 -34.73 -34.12 48.72
C ARG A 111 -35.37 -35.38 48.12
N ARG A 112 -34.76 -36.53 48.49
CA ARG A 112 -35.32 -37.85 48.78
C ARG A 112 -36.54 -38.36 48.01
#